data_AF-A0A7S4ILW0-F1
#
_entry.id   AF-A0A7S4ILW0-F1
#
_cell.length_a   1.000
_cell.length_b   1.000
_cell.length_c   1.000
_cell.angle_alpha   90.00
_cell.angle_beta   90.00
_cell.angle_gamma   90.00
#
_symmetry.space_group_name_H-M   'P 1'
#
loop_
_entity.id
_entity.type
_entity.pdbx_description
1 polymer ?
#
loop_
_entity_poly.entity_id
_entity_poly.type
_entity_poly.pdbx_seq_one_letter_code
_entity_poly.pdbx_strand_id
1 'polypeptide(L)'
;PKRLVVMEDARKYIDQSKLQDAISECITTILRERPENPVKRMSELLATWGPKRFNTLQPSPVDAKYKLAVVQFKVAGAKNGGSDKGPDGNRIDSIPIANSIIQAGGACDMLLYDASKHEEFIAATAKYDALVVRINPGQLDGKDQAKFDELMRECIKMGIPVWSSPEVQIQMGAKDALCKIAHLNCGLADTLAYYSEEEFVTGFKKTMA
;
A
#
# COMPACT_ATOMS: atom_id res chain seq x y z
N PRO A 1 -23.44 47.90 -26.82
CA PRO A 1 -23.00 46.90 -25.80
C PRO A 1 -22.07 45.76 -26.27
N LYS A 2 -21.59 45.71 -27.53
CA LYS A 2 -20.71 44.60 -28.01
C LYS A 2 -19.24 44.98 -28.29
N ARG A 3 -18.79 46.22 -28.01
CA ARG A 3 -17.41 46.68 -28.31
C ARG A 3 -16.44 46.62 -27.13
N LEU A 4 -16.90 46.56 -25.88
CA LEU A 4 -16.01 46.49 -24.70
C LEU A 4 -15.49 45.08 -24.40
N VAL A 5 -16.27 44.03 -24.67
CA VAL A 5 -15.94 42.64 -24.30
C VAL A 5 -14.70 42.12 -25.07
N VAL A 6 -14.50 42.55 -26.31
CA VAL A 6 -13.38 42.09 -27.16
C VAL A 6 -12.02 42.66 -26.69
N MET A 7 -12.00 43.84 -26.05
CA MET A 7 -10.75 44.45 -25.59
C MET A 7 -10.24 43.87 -24.26
N GLU A 8 -11.13 43.39 -23.38
CA GLU A 8 -10.73 42.70 -22.14
C GLU A 8 -10.13 41.32 -22.43
N ASP A 9 -10.70 40.59 -23.40
CA ASP A 9 -10.17 39.29 -23.81
C ASP A 9 -8.84 39.43 -24.57
N ALA A 10 -8.69 40.48 -25.39
CA ALA A 10 -7.40 40.79 -26.02
C ALA A 10 -6.33 41.19 -25.00
N ARG A 11 -6.68 41.95 -23.95
CA ARG A 11 -5.75 42.28 -22.85
C ARG A 11 -5.35 41.04 -22.07
N LYS A 12 -6.31 40.17 -21.70
CA LYS A 12 -6.02 38.90 -21.02
C LYS A 12 -5.14 38.00 -21.88
N TYR A 13 -5.37 37.95 -23.18
CA TYR A 13 -4.55 37.19 -24.12
C TYR A 13 -3.14 37.76 -24.25
N ILE A 14 -2.99 39.10 -24.32
CA ILE A 14 -1.68 39.76 -24.33
C ILE A 14 -0.95 39.58 -22.99
N ASP A 15 -1.65 39.61 -21.85
CA ASP A 15 -1.05 39.39 -20.52
C ASP A 15 -0.64 37.92 -20.32
N GLN A 16 -1.47 36.98 -20.79
CA GLN A 16 -1.14 35.55 -20.85
C GLN A 16 0.04 35.28 -21.79
N SER A 17 0.08 35.92 -22.96
CA SER A 17 1.22 35.81 -23.88
C SER A 17 2.49 36.34 -23.24
N LYS A 18 2.44 37.51 -22.58
CA LYS A 18 3.59 38.06 -21.86
C LYS A 18 4.04 37.18 -20.69
N LEU A 19 3.10 36.54 -19.99
CA LEU A 19 3.40 35.56 -18.95
C LEU A 19 4.03 34.30 -19.55
N GLN A 20 3.52 33.81 -20.68
CA GLN A 20 4.09 32.67 -21.40
C GLN A 20 5.48 32.97 -21.95
N ASP A 21 5.69 34.16 -22.50
CA ASP A 21 6.99 34.63 -23.00
C ASP A 21 7.99 34.76 -21.84
N ALA A 22 7.58 35.34 -20.71
CA ALA A 22 8.41 35.43 -19.51
C ALA A 22 8.73 34.06 -18.89
N ILE A 23 7.78 33.12 -18.90
CA ILE A 23 8.00 31.73 -18.46
C ILE A 23 8.95 31.02 -19.43
N SER A 24 8.77 31.21 -20.74
CA SER A 24 9.61 30.59 -21.76
C SER A 24 11.04 31.12 -21.72
N GLU A 25 11.21 32.42 -21.49
CA GLU A 25 12.51 33.08 -21.32
C GLU A 25 13.17 32.67 -20.00
N CYS A 26 12.41 32.52 -18.91
CA CYS A 26 12.90 31.97 -17.64
C CYS A 26 13.34 30.50 -17.78
N ILE A 27 12.55 29.66 -18.46
CA ILE A 27 12.89 28.25 -18.75
C ILE A 27 14.14 28.19 -19.64
N THR A 28 14.22 29.01 -20.68
CA THR A 28 15.37 29.06 -21.59
C THR A 28 16.63 29.55 -20.88
N THR A 29 16.51 30.49 -19.95
CA THR A 29 17.61 30.96 -19.10
C THR A 29 18.05 29.88 -18.12
N ILE A 30 17.11 29.19 -17.45
CA ILE A 30 17.39 28.03 -16.58
C ILE A 30 18.09 26.90 -17.35
N LEU A 31 17.71 26.67 -18.60
CA LEU A 31 18.29 25.64 -19.47
C LEU A 31 19.64 26.06 -20.06
N ARG A 32 19.87 27.37 -20.31
CA ARG A 32 21.16 27.91 -20.77
C ARG A 32 22.21 27.98 -19.66
N GLU A 33 21.80 28.28 -18.42
CA GLU A 33 22.72 28.50 -17.28
C GLU A 33 23.09 27.22 -16.52
N ARG A 34 22.60 26.04 -16.91
CA ARG A 34 22.87 24.79 -16.18
C ARG A 34 23.35 23.68 -17.10
N PRO A 35 24.66 23.36 -17.08
CA PRO A 35 25.14 22.16 -17.72
C PRO A 35 24.90 20.97 -16.78
N GLU A 36 23.66 20.64 -16.41
CA GLU A 36 23.30 19.32 -15.86
C GLU A 36 21.85 18.95 -16.18
N ASN A 37 21.69 17.68 -16.56
CA ASN A 37 20.49 17.08 -17.14
C ASN A 37 19.22 17.41 -16.30
N PRO A 38 18.22 18.10 -16.87
CA PRO A 38 17.01 18.49 -16.15
C PRO A 38 16.21 17.29 -15.61
N VAL A 39 16.33 16.11 -16.22
CA VAL A 39 15.71 14.87 -15.74
C VAL A 39 16.37 14.37 -14.45
N LYS A 40 17.71 14.46 -14.36
CA LYS A 40 18.46 14.09 -13.15
C LYS A 40 18.08 15.00 -11.98
N ARG A 41 18.04 16.31 -12.21
CA ARG A 41 17.65 17.28 -11.18
C ARG A 41 16.20 17.13 -10.74
N MET A 42 15.28 16.84 -11.66
CA MET A 42 13.89 16.51 -11.32
C MET A 42 13.82 15.23 -10.48
N SER A 43 14.62 14.21 -10.79
CA SER A 43 14.68 12.97 -10.00
C SER A 43 15.25 13.19 -8.59
N GLU A 44 16.24 14.07 -8.43
CA GLU A 44 16.82 14.44 -7.13
C GLU A 44 15.86 15.28 -6.29
N LEU A 45 15.14 16.22 -6.92
CA LEU A 45 14.06 16.98 -6.29
C LEU A 45 12.92 16.07 -5.85
N LEU A 46 12.45 15.15 -6.70
CA LEU A 46 11.41 14.19 -6.34
C LEU A 46 11.88 13.19 -5.28
N ALA A 47 13.16 12.85 -5.22
CA ALA A 47 13.73 12.01 -4.15
C ALA A 47 13.70 12.72 -2.78
N THR A 48 13.62 14.05 -2.75
CA THR A 48 13.51 14.86 -1.52
C THR A 48 12.10 15.39 -1.27
N TRP A 49 11.19 15.27 -2.25
CA TRP A 49 9.81 15.74 -2.16
C TRP A 49 8.85 14.59 -1.82
N GLY A 50 8.54 14.50 -0.53
CA GLY A 50 7.70 13.48 0.07
C GLY A 50 8.12 13.25 1.53
N PRO A 51 7.24 12.75 2.42
CA PRO A 51 7.68 12.38 3.76
C PRO A 51 8.87 11.42 3.65
N LYS A 52 9.95 11.72 4.37
CA LYS A 52 11.18 10.90 4.39
C LYS A 52 10.77 9.47 4.67
N ARG A 53 10.97 8.57 3.71
CA ARG A 53 10.65 7.15 3.89
C ARG A 53 11.65 6.58 4.89
N PHE A 54 11.20 6.38 6.11
CA PHE A 54 11.98 5.70 7.13
C PHE A 54 11.93 4.19 6.83
N ASN A 55 13.03 3.67 6.28
CA ASN A 55 13.23 2.23 6.08
C ASN A 55 13.78 1.55 7.35
N THR A 56 13.82 2.27 8.46
CA THR A 56 14.12 1.74 9.80
C THR A 56 12.95 2.04 10.72
N LEU A 57 12.62 1.08 11.59
CA LEU A 57 11.59 1.27 12.61
C LEU A 57 12.01 2.42 13.53
N GLN A 58 11.13 3.39 13.71
CA GLN A 58 11.35 4.52 14.61
C GLN A 58 11.08 4.11 16.07
N PRO A 59 11.64 4.81 17.06
CA PRO A 59 11.26 4.59 18.45
C PRO A 59 9.78 4.95 18.65
N SER A 60 9.09 4.14 19.47
CA SER A 60 7.71 4.43 19.87
C SER A 60 7.66 5.62 20.85
N PRO A 61 6.58 6.41 20.87
CA PRO A 61 6.36 7.45 21.89
C PRO A 61 6.28 6.81 23.28
N VAL A 62 6.84 7.48 24.29
CA VAL A 62 6.91 6.97 25.67
C VAL A 62 5.52 6.92 26.33
N ASP A 63 4.64 7.81 25.92
CA ASP A 63 3.28 8.02 26.42
C ASP A 63 2.19 7.49 25.46
N ALA A 64 2.58 6.60 24.53
CA ALA A 64 1.65 6.01 23.59
C ALA A 64 0.49 5.31 24.31
N LYS A 65 -0.74 5.76 24.04
CA LYS A 65 -1.95 5.20 24.65
C LYS A 65 -2.23 3.76 24.20
N TYR A 66 -1.90 3.45 22.96
CA TYR A 66 -2.12 2.14 22.36
C TYR A 66 -0.83 1.59 21.77
N LYS A 67 -0.63 0.28 21.92
CA LYS A 67 0.52 -0.46 21.42
C LYS A 67 0.07 -1.52 20.42
N LEU A 68 0.51 -1.39 19.18
CA LEU A 68 0.18 -2.29 18.08
C LEU A 68 1.38 -3.14 17.69
N ALA A 69 1.13 -4.20 16.92
CA ALA A 69 2.18 -4.95 16.25
C ALA A 69 1.88 -5.14 14.76
N VAL A 70 2.89 -4.95 13.91
CA VAL A 70 2.86 -5.45 12.54
C VAL A 70 3.36 -6.89 12.56
N VAL A 71 2.45 -7.83 12.26
CA VAL A 71 2.71 -9.27 12.26
C VAL A 71 3.17 -9.70 10.88
N GLN A 72 4.29 -10.43 10.81
CA GLN A 72 4.85 -10.96 9.57
C GLN A 72 5.46 -12.34 9.81
N PHE A 73 5.83 -13.05 8.74
CA PHE A 73 6.49 -14.35 8.82
C PHE A 73 7.75 -14.37 7.97
N LYS A 74 8.61 -15.37 8.17
CA LYS A 74 9.75 -15.66 7.30
C LYS A 74 9.67 -17.12 6.83
N VAL A 75 9.99 -17.34 5.56
CA VAL A 75 10.15 -18.68 5.00
C VAL A 75 11.51 -19.21 5.44
N ALA A 76 11.51 -20.35 6.14
CA ALA A 76 12.74 -20.99 6.59
C ALA A 76 13.66 -21.34 5.41
N GLY A 77 14.95 -21.02 5.53
CA GLY A 77 15.95 -21.26 4.49
C GLY A 77 15.89 -20.34 3.26
N ALA A 78 14.86 -19.50 3.12
CA ALA A 78 14.78 -18.55 2.03
C ALA A 78 15.70 -17.34 2.28
N LYS A 79 16.36 -16.84 1.22
CA LYS A 79 17.14 -15.59 1.29
C LYS A 79 16.24 -14.46 1.80
N ASN A 80 16.72 -13.74 2.81
CA ASN A 80 15.98 -12.67 3.53
C ASN A 80 14.62 -13.10 4.12
N GLY A 81 14.31 -14.41 4.17
CA GLY A 81 13.04 -14.94 4.64
C GLY A 81 11.90 -14.95 3.61
N GLY A 82 12.20 -14.72 2.32
CA GLY A 82 11.20 -14.78 1.23
C GLY A 82 11.52 -13.80 0.09
N SER A 83 10.99 -14.11 -1.10
CA SER A 83 11.18 -13.25 -2.30
C SER A 83 10.47 -11.90 -2.20
N ASP A 84 9.49 -11.79 -1.31
CA ASP A 84 8.73 -10.57 -1.05
C ASP A 84 9.41 -9.62 -0.05
N LYS A 85 10.62 -9.96 0.44
CA LYS A 85 11.32 -9.26 1.52
C LYS A 85 12.59 -8.56 1.07
N GLY A 86 12.82 -7.39 1.64
CA GLY A 86 14.03 -6.61 1.48
C GLY A 86 15.23 -7.20 2.23
N PRO A 87 16.43 -6.60 2.10
CA PRO A 87 17.64 -7.03 2.82
C PRO A 87 17.52 -6.99 4.35
N ASP A 88 16.59 -6.20 4.87
CA ASP A 88 16.24 -6.10 6.29
C ASP A 88 15.34 -7.26 6.77
N GLY A 89 14.90 -8.12 5.84
CA GLY A 89 14.02 -9.25 6.11
C GLY A 89 12.58 -8.87 6.40
N ASN A 90 12.17 -7.64 6.05
CA ASN A 90 10.79 -7.18 6.12
C ASN A 90 10.22 -7.04 4.71
N ARG A 91 8.90 -7.06 4.59
CA ARG A 91 8.26 -6.60 3.36
C ARG A 91 8.50 -5.10 3.21
N ILE A 92 8.50 -4.65 1.96
CA ILE A 92 8.73 -3.25 1.56
C ILE A 92 7.80 -2.26 2.29
N ASP A 93 6.63 -2.70 2.71
CA ASP A 93 5.57 -1.92 3.34
C ASP A 93 5.46 -2.12 4.86
N SER A 94 6.06 -3.15 5.45
CA SER A 94 5.98 -3.44 6.89
C SER A 94 6.47 -2.29 7.77
N ILE A 95 7.69 -1.80 7.53
CA ILE A 95 8.27 -0.70 8.31
C ILE A 95 7.51 0.62 8.10
N PRO A 96 7.15 1.03 6.86
CA PRO A 96 6.30 2.18 6.66
C PRO A 96 4.99 2.14 7.46
N ILE A 97 4.30 0.99 7.49
CA ILE A 97 3.06 0.83 8.28
C ILE A 97 3.32 1.06 9.77
N ALA A 98 4.34 0.40 10.34
CA ALA A 98 4.69 0.56 11.74
C ALA A 98 5.05 2.03 12.08
N ASN A 99 5.81 2.68 11.21
CA ASN A 99 6.19 4.09 11.36
C ASN A 99 4.99 5.03 11.24
N SER A 100 3.98 4.72 10.42
CA SER A 100 2.74 5.51 10.38
C SER A 100 1.93 5.39 11.67
N ILE A 101 1.91 4.23 12.32
CA ILE A 101 1.29 4.05 13.64
C ILE A 101 2.02 4.90 14.69
N ILE A 102 3.35 4.86 14.67
CA ILE A 102 4.22 5.67 15.54
C ILE A 102 3.99 7.17 15.33
N GLN A 103 3.94 7.61 14.08
CA GLN A 103 3.67 9.00 13.74
C GLN A 103 2.27 9.46 14.20
N ALA A 104 1.29 8.55 14.23
CA ALA A 104 -0.06 8.83 14.74
C ALA A 104 -0.14 8.85 16.28
N GLY A 105 0.98 8.63 16.99
CA GLY A 105 1.04 8.65 18.45
C GLY A 105 0.86 7.28 19.12
N GLY A 106 0.77 6.20 18.33
CA GLY A 106 0.77 4.83 18.86
C GLY A 106 2.19 4.30 19.10
N ALA A 107 2.32 3.22 19.86
CA ALA A 107 3.52 2.41 19.88
C ALA A 107 3.37 1.27 18.87
N CYS A 108 4.46 0.87 18.21
CA CYS A 108 4.41 -0.24 17.26
C CYS A 108 5.68 -1.08 17.29
N ASP A 109 5.50 -2.39 17.40
CA ASP A 109 6.58 -3.37 17.26
C ASP A 109 6.41 -4.18 15.96
N MET A 110 7.51 -4.82 15.54
CA MET A 110 7.51 -5.83 14.48
C MET A 110 7.45 -7.21 15.12
N LEU A 111 6.38 -7.96 14.88
CA LEU A 111 6.20 -9.29 15.45
C LEU A 111 6.36 -10.36 14.38
N LEU A 112 7.28 -11.31 14.61
CA LEU A 112 7.54 -12.41 13.70
C LEU A 112 6.79 -13.66 14.16
N TYR A 113 5.92 -14.17 13.30
CA TYR A 113 5.29 -15.48 13.46
C TYR A 113 6.25 -16.58 13.00
N ASP A 114 6.49 -17.53 13.90
CA ASP A 114 7.21 -18.77 13.66
C ASP A 114 6.30 -19.92 14.09
N ALA A 115 5.89 -20.76 13.14
CA ALA A 115 4.96 -21.86 13.39
C ALA A 115 5.50 -22.88 14.41
N SER A 116 6.82 -23.00 14.55
CA SER A 116 7.45 -23.88 15.54
C SER A 116 7.33 -23.34 16.98
N LYS A 117 7.03 -22.05 17.13
CA LYS A 117 6.93 -21.32 18.40
C LYS A 117 5.54 -20.71 18.62
N HIS A 118 4.51 -21.40 18.15
CA HIS A 118 3.14 -20.91 18.17
C HIS A 118 2.69 -20.43 19.58
N GLU A 119 2.97 -21.21 20.62
CA GLU A 119 2.61 -20.86 22.01
C GLU A 119 3.30 -19.57 22.51
N GLU A 120 4.58 -19.37 22.15
CA GLU A 120 5.29 -18.13 22.48
C GLU A 120 4.65 -16.94 21.77
N PHE A 121 4.17 -17.15 20.54
CA PHE A 121 3.50 -16.12 19.77
C PHE A 121 2.13 -15.75 20.35
N ILE A 122 1.35 -16.72 20.84
CA ILE A 122 0.09 -16.44 21.58
C ILE A 122 0.38 -15.55 22.80
N ALA A 123 1.41 -15.88 23.59
CA ALA A 123 1.78 -15.05 24.74
C ALA A 123 2.26 -13.64 24.33
N ALA A 124 2.85 -13.51 23.14
CA ALA A 124 3.28 -12.22 22.61
C ALA A 124 2.10 -11.35 22.15
N THR A 125 1.06 -11.91 21.50
CA THR A 125 -0.09 -11.15 21.00
C THR A 125 -0.86 -10.47 22.12
N ALA A 126 -0.93 -11.07 23.31
CA ALA A 126 -1.60 -10.51 24.49
C ALA A 126 -1.00 -9.18 25.00
N LYS A 127 0.18 -8.77 24.50
CA LYS A 127 0.85 -7.51 24.87
C LYS A 127 0.43 -6.30 24.01
N TYR A 128 -0.43 -6.53 23.02
CA TYR A 128 -0.78 -5.53 22.02
C TYR A 128 -2.29 -5.29 22.02
N ASP A 129 -2.67 -4.03 21.83
CA ASP A 129 -4.06 -3.59 21.74
C ASP A 129 -4.67 -3.93 20.38
N ALA A 130 -3.86 -4.08 19.33
CA ALA A 130 -4.28 -4.53 18.00
C ALA A 130 -3.11 -5.09 17.17
N LEU A 131 -3.45 -5.90 16.18
CA LEU A 131 -2.51 -6.55 15.27
C LEU A 131 -2.76 -6.14 13.82
N VAL A 132 -1.70 -5.80 13.09
CA VAL A 132 -1.71 -5.55 11.65
C VAL A 132 -1.02 -6.70 10.94
N VAL A 133 -1.79 -7.57 10.31
CA VAL A 133 -1.35 -8.84 9.74
C VAL A 133 -0.85 -8.65 8.31
N ARG A 134 0.43 -9.01 8.11
CA ARG A 134 1.11 -9.07 6.81
C ARG A 134 1.47 -10.51 6.42
N ILE A 135 0.61 -11.44 6.82
CA ILE A 135 0.62 -12.84 6.41
C ILE A 135 -0.69 -13.08 5.67
N ASN A 136 -0.63 -13.29 4.36
CA ASN A 136 -1.79 -13.55 3.52
C ASN A 136 -2.11 -15.06 3.50
N PRO A 137 -3.37 -15.45 3.22
CA PRO A 137 -3.73 -16.84 3.02
C PRO A 137 -2.86 -17.53 1.97
N GLY A 138 -2.41 -18.75 2.27
CA GLY A 138 -1.57 -19.56 1.38
C GLY A 138 -0.08 -19.23 1.41
N GLN A 139 0.35 -18.34 2.31
CA GLN A 139 1.78 -18.03 2.50
C GLN A 139 2.46 -18.92 3.53
N LEU A 140 1.70 -19.55 4.42
CA LEU A 140 2.17 -20.58 5.35
C LEU A 140 1.75 -21.97 4.85
N ASP A 141 2.41 -23.01 5.38
CA ASP A 141 1.95 -24.39 5.19
C ASP A 141 0.49 -24.54 5.67
N GLY A 142 -0.34 -25.32 4.97
CA GLY A 142 -1.80 -25.30 5.18
C GLY A 142 -2.24 -25.55 6.63
N LYS A 143 -1.54 -26.43 7.37
CA LYS A 143 -1.81 -26.69 8.80
C LYS A 143 -1.44 -25.49 9.69
N ASP A 144 -0.38 -24.78 9.34
CA ASP A 144 0.16 -23.67 10.13
C ASP A 144 -0.59 -22.38 9.81
N GLN A 145 -1.07 -22.23 8.56
CA GLN A 145 -2.03 -21.20 8.17
C GLN A 145 -3.33 -21.34 8.98
N ALA A 146 -3.91 -22.54 9.03
CA ALA A 146 -5.15 -22.77 9.79
C ALA A 146 -5.00 -22.44 11.28
N LYS A 147 -3.87 -22.81 11.89
CA LYS A 147 -3.55 -22.46 13.29
C LYS A 147 -3.39 -20.95 13.49
N PHE A 148 -2.67 -20.29 12.58
CA PHE A 148 -2.49 -18.85 12.63
C PHE A 148 -3.82 -18.10 12.49
N ASP A 149 -4.65 -18.50 11.52
CA ASP A 149 -5.94 -17.88 11.26
C ASP A 149 -6.88 -18.06 12.46
N GLU A 150 -6.89 -19.23 13.11
CA GLU A 150 -7.69 -19.45 14.32
C GLU A 150 -7.22 -18.56 15.48
N LEU A 151 -5.91 -18.42 15.69
CA LEU A 151 -5.38 -17.48 16.69
C LEU A 151 -5.84 -16.04 16.40
N MET A 152 -5.81 -15.60 15.15
CA MET A 152 -6.30 -14.26 14.80
C MET A 152 -7.80 -14.10 15.11
N ARG A 153 -8.63 -15.14 14.91
CA ARG A 153 -10.03 -15.13 15.32
C ARG A 153 -10.17 -15.07 16.85
N GLU A 154 -9.35 -15.80 17.58
CA GLU A 154 -9.34 -15.77 19.04
C GLU A 154 -8.95 -14.38 19.57
N CYS A 155 -7.94 -13.74 19.00
CA CYS A 155 -7.60 -12.35 19.32
C CYS A 155 -8.80 -11.42 19.15
N ILE A 156 -9.54 -11.53 18.03
CA ILE A 156 -10.77 -10.74 17.80
C ILE A 156 -11.83 -11.05 18.86
N LYS A 157 -12.06 -12.32 19.20
CA LYS A 157 -13.01 -12.74 20.25
C LYS A 157 -12.63 -12.17 21.62
N MET A 158 -11.33 -12.03 21.90
CA MET A 158 -10.80 -11.42 23.12
C MET A 158 -10.82 -9.88 23.10
N GLY A 159 -11.29 -9.26 22.02
CA GLY A 159 -11.37 -7.80 21.88
C GLY A 159 -10.09 -7.14 21.37
N ILE A 160 -9.12 -7.92 20.87
CA ILE A 160 -7.92 -7.41 20.18
C ILE A 160 -8.24 -7.36 18.68
N PRO A 161 -8.43 -6.16 18.08
CA PRO A 161 -8.71 -6.05 16.66
C PRO A 161 -7.54 -6.54 15.81
N VAL A 162 -7.86 -7.17 14.68
CA VAL A 162 -6.89 -7.70 13.72
C VAL A 162 -7.17 -7.13 12.33
N TRP A 163 -6.16 -6.56 11.69
CA TRP A 163 -6.27 -5.94 10.36
C TRP A 163 -5.28 -6.50 9.33
N SER A 164 -5.72 -7.05 8.22
CA SER A 164 -7.11 -7.48 7.94
C SER A 164 -7.47 -8.72 8.77
N SER A 165 -8.74 -8.86 9.13
CA SER A 165 -9.22 -10.07 9.79
C SER A 165 -9.16 -11.26 8.83
N PRO A 166 -9.07 -12.50 9.35
CA PRO A 166 -9.05 -13.70 8.50
C PRO A 166 -10.24 -13.77 7.52
N GLU A 167 -11.45 -13.41 7.97
CA GLU A 167 -12.65 -13.43 7.13
C GLU A 167 -12.56 -12.44 5.97
N VAL A 168 -12.05 -11.23 6.22
CA VAL A 168 -11.84 -10.22 5.18
C VAL A 168 -10.78 -10.71 4.19
N GLN A 169 -9.70 -11.32 4.67
CA GLN A 169 -8.65 -11.87 3.80
C GLN A 169 -9.18 -13.01 2.93
N ILE A 170 -10.04 -13.89 3.46
CA ILE A 170 -10.64 -14.99 2.69
C ILE A 170 -11.62 -14.45 1.65
N GLN A 171 -12.48 -13.50 2.03
CA GLN A 171 -13.51 -12.97 1.15
C GLN A 171 -12.95 -12.06 0.05
N MET A 172 -11.98 -11.21 0.39
CA MET A 172 -11.45 -10.17 -0.51
C MET A 172 -10.08 -10.53 -1.12
N GLY A 173 -9.41 -11.56 -0.61
CA GLY A 173 -8.10 -11.97 -1.13
C GLY A 173 -8.17 -12.78 -2.42
N ALA A 174 -9.30 -13.42 -2.69
CA ALA A 174 -9.52 -14.13 -3.94
C ALA A 174 -9.86 -13.15 -5.08
N LYS A 175 -9.31 -13.39 -6.27
CA LYS A 175 -9.66 -12.62 -7.49
C LYS A 175 -11.16 -12.69 -7.82
N ASP A 176 -11.84 -13.72 -7.34
CA ASP A 176 -13.29 -13.87 -7.38
C ASP A 176 -14.05 -12.67 -6.79
N ALA A 177 -13.47 -11.99 -5.78
CA ALA A 177 -14.04 -10.78 -5.20
C ALA A 177 -14.25 -9.68 -6.25
N LEU A 178 -13.40 -9.61 -7.29
CA LEU A 178 -13.51 -8.62 -8.36
C LEU A 178 -14.77 -8.84 -9.21
N CYS A 179 -15.15 -10.11 -9.43
CA CYS A 179 -16.39 -10.46 -10.14
C CYS A 179 -17.61 -10.06 -9.31
N LYS A 180 -17.55 -10.29 -7.98
CA LYS A 180 -18.64 -9.96 -7.06
C LYS A 180 -18.90 -8.46 -6.95
N ILE A 181 -17.89 -7.61 -7.11
CA ILE A 181 -18.04 -6.15 -7.05
C ILE A 181 -18.24 -5.49 -8.42
N ALA A 182 -18.31 -6.25 -9.52
CA ALA A 182 -18.35 -5.72 -10.88
C ALA A 182 -19.51 -4.73 -11.13
N HIS A 183 -20.58 -4.82 -10.33
CA HIS A 183 -21.77 -3.97 -10.41
C HIS A 183 -21.69 -2.69 -9.55
N LEU A 184 -20.65 -2.51 -8.72
CA LEU A 184 -20.44 -1.29 -7.94
C LEU A 184 -19.85 -0.18 -8.82
N ASN A 185 -19.94 1.08 -8.38
CA ASN A 185 -19.39 2.23 -9.12
C ASN A 185 -17.87 2.17 -9.36
N CYS A 186 -17.13 1.42 -8.55
CA CYS A 186 -15.70 1.16 -8.72
C CYS A 186 -15.41 -0.21 -9.35
N GLY A 187 -16.45 -0.98 -9.66
CA GLY A 187 -16.36 -2.27 -10.31
C GLY A 187 -16.09 -2.14 -11.81
N LEU A 188 -15.60 -3.22 -12.40
CA LEU A 188 -15.35 -3.34 -13.82
C LEU A 188 -16.30 -4.41 -14.38
N ALA A 189 -17.34 -3.97 -15.10
CA ALA A 189 -18.48 -4.81 -15.50
C ALA A 189 -18.10 -5.99 -16.41
N ASP A 190 -16.97 -5.90 -17.10
CA ASP A 190 -16.36 -6.95 -17.93
C ASP A 190 -15.45 -7.91 -17.14
N THR A 191 -15.45 -7.85 -15.81
CA THR A 191 -14.75 -8.82 -14.95
C THR A 191 -15.60 -10.08 -14.81
N LEU A 192 -15.12 -11.19 -15.38
CA LEU A 192 -15.82 -12.47 -15.39
C LEU A 192 -14.99 -13.57 -14.72
N ALA A 193 -15.67 -14.48 -14.01
CA ALA A 193 -15.12 -15.75 -13.53
C ALA A 193 -15.83 -16.89 -14.23
N TYR A 194 -15.08 -17.90 -14.64
CA TYR A 194 -15.59 -19.09 -15.31
C TYR A 194 -15.30 -20.29 -14.42
N TYR A 195 -16.34 -21.05 -14.05
CA TYR A 195 -16.19 -22.20 -13.15
C TYR A 195 -16.31 -23.53 -13.90
N SER A 196 -16.66 -23.49 -15.19
CA SER A 196 -16.60 -24.63 -16.10
C SER A 196 -15.87 -24.31 -17.41
N GLU A 197 -15.42 -25.35 -18.11
CA GLU A 197 -14.77 -25.20 -19.42
C GLU A 197 -15.75 -24.64 -20.46
N GLU A 198 -17.01 -25.07 -20.42
CA GLU A 198 -18.07 -24.61 -21.33
C GLU A 198 -18.37 -23.11 -21.14
N GLU A 199 -18.44 -22.65 -19.89
CA GLU A 199 -18.60 -21.24 -19.54
C GLU A 199 -17.40 -20.43 -20.05
N PHE A 200 -16.18 -20.93 -19.85
CA PHE A 200 -14.96 -20.28 -20.31
C PHE A 200 -14.96 -20.14 -21.84
N VAL A 201 -15.16 -21.23 -22.59
CA VAL A 201 -15.15 -21.20 -24.06
C VAL A 201 -16.22 -20.26 -24.61
N THR A 202 -17.40 -20.25 -23.99
CA THR A 202 -18.52 -19.42 -24.43
C THR A 202 -18.31 -17.94 -24.10
N GLY A 203 -17.86 -17.64 -22.89
CA GLY A 203 -17.69 -16.26 -22.42
C GLY A 203 -16.41 -15.61 -22.95
N PHE A 204 -15.28 -16.33 -22.93
CA PHE A 204 -13.99 -15.81 -23.37
C PHE A 204 -14.02 -15.37 -24.84
N LYS A 205 -14.70 -16.13 -25.70
CA LYS A 205 -14.90 -15.77 -27.12
C LYS A 205 -15.71 -14.49 -27.32
N LYS A 206 -16.58 -14.11 -26.38
CA LYS A 206 -17.37 -12.86 -26.44
C LYS A 206 -16.57 -11.66 -25.97
N THR A 207 -15.57 -11.86 -25.11
CA THR A 207 -14.72 -10.81 -24.56
C THR A 207 -13.41 -10.61 -25.34
N MET A 208 -13.08 -11.51 -26.26
CA MET A 208 -12.00 -11.32 -27.23
C MET A 208 -12.47 -10.36 -28.33
N ALA A 209 -12.00 -9.12 -28.29
CA ALA A 209 -12.09 -8.15 -29.38
C ALA A 209 -11.06 -8.46 -30.48
#